data_AF-A0A6P6NC84-F1
#
_entry.id   AF-A0A6P6NC84-F1
#
_cell.length_a   1.000
_cell.length_b   1.000
_cell.length_c   1.000
_cell.angle_alpha   90.00
_cell.angle_beta   90.00
_cell.angle_gamma   90.00
#
_symmetry.space_group_name_H-M   'P 1'
#
loop_
_entity.id
_entity.type
_entity.pdbx_description
1 polymer ?
#
loop_
_entity_poly.entity_id
_entity_poly.type
_entity_poly.pdbx_seq_one_letter_code
_entity_poly.pdbx_strand_id
1 'polypeptide(L)'
;MDFRIRQYLSKAQEKRDAVFVRKAYDLIRAPAPAASDGRSLSDLCVLCAEQSLQLGCWEITQDCLMMYLEGKPPVNQFLCRAYLCQGQLISSRSINTVEDLDKAVMYYLKAIEIAKDKSRYHFLVFNASLLYLQSVRRFLRPGQRRLHGFFSHAGPRGSRGGSGS
;
A
#
# COMPACT_ATOMS: atom_id res chain seq x y z
N MET A 1 21.58 -6.17 -16.78
CA MET A 1 20.95 -6.58 -15.51
C MET A 1 19.44 -6.36 -15.57
N ASP A 2 19.03 -5.14 -15.91
CA ASP A 2 17.65 -4.66 -16.03
C ASP A 2 16.72 -5.51 -16.89
N PHE A 3 17.20 -6.02 -18.04
CA PHE A 3 16.41 -6.88 -18.92
C PHE A 3 15.94 -8.17 -18.22
N ARG A 4 16.81 -8.80 -17.43
CA ARG A 4 16.47 -10.03 -16.69
C ARG A 4 15.46 -9.75 -15.58
N ILE A 5 15.62 -8.61 -14.89
CA ILE A 5 14.66 -8.16 -13.86
C ILE A 5 13.28 -7.97 -14.50
N ARG A 6 13.20 -7.24 -15.61
CA ARG A 6 11.94 -7.04 -16.36
C ARG A 6 11.31 -8.37 -16.79
N GLN A 7 12.12 -9.30 -17.31
CA GLN A 7 11.63 -10.61 -17.71
C GLN A 7 11.03 -11.40 -16.53
N TYR A 8 11.67 -11.35 -15.34
CA TYR A 8 11.11 -11.98 -14.15
C TYR A 8 9.84 -11.30 -13.67
N LEU A 9 9.77 -9.98 -13.67
CA LEU A 9 8.55 -9.25 -13.31
C LEU A 9 7.40 -9.53 -14.28
N SER A 10 7.65 -9.63 -15.58
CA SER A 10 6.63 -10.05 -16.56
C SER A 10 6.13 -11.47 -16.29
N LYS A 11 7.03 -12.42 -16.02
CA LYS A 11 6.65 -13.80 -15.66
C LYS A 11 5.88 -13.87 -14.35
N ALA A 12 6.25 -13.07 -13.37
CA ALA A 12 5.54 -12.97 -12.09
C ALA A 12 4.11 -12.49 -12.30
N GLN A 13 3.91 -11.48 -13.15
CA GLN A 13 2.59 -10.94 -13.46
C GLN A 13 1.72 -11.95 -14.22
N GLU A 14 2.29 -12.62 -15.24
CA GLU A 14 1.59 -13.61 -16.05
C GLU A 14 1.16 -14.83 -15.24
N LYS A 15 2.08 -15.38 -14.44
CA LYS A 15 1.87 -16.64 -13.70
C LYS A 15 1.32 -16.44 -12.29
N ARG A 16 1.25 -15.20 -11.81
CA ARG A 16 0.93 -14.83 -10.42
C ARG A 16 1.76 -15.63 -9.41
N ASP A 17 3.06 -15.74 -9.67
CA ASP A 17 3.97 -16.59 -8.90
C ASP A 17 5.08 -15.75 -8.22
N ALA A 18 5.08 -15.81 -6.89
CA ALA A 18 6.00 -15.09 -6.02
C ALA A 18 7.46 -15.50 -6.21
N VAL A 19 7.73 -16.71 -6.73
CA VAL A 19 9.10 -17.17 -7.02
C VAL A 19 9.78 -16.24 -8.03
N PHE A 20 9.04 -15.77 -9.03
CA PHE A 20 9.62 -14.85 -10.03
C PHE A 20 9.84 -13.45 -9.48
N VAL A 21 8.96 -12.97 -8.59
CA VAL A 21 9.19 -11.69 -7.88
C VAL A 21 10.42 -11.77 -7.00
N ARG A 22 10.61 -12.87 -6.25
CA ARG A 22 11.80 -13.07 -5.42
C ARG A 22 13.08 -13.07 -6.26
N LYS A 23 13.08 -13.75 -7.42
CA LYS A 23 14.21 -13.71 -8.37
C LYS A 23 14.50 -12.30 -8.90
N ALA A 24 13.47 -11.50 -9.17
CA ALA A 24 13.65 -10.11 -9.58
C ALA A 24 14.25 -9.26 -8.44
N TYR A 25 13.73 -9.43 -7.23
CA TYR A 25 14.20 -8.76 -6.02
C TYR A 25 15.66 -9.11 -5.68
N ASP A 26 16.04 -10.38 -5.73
CA ASP A 26 17.42 -10.80 -5.44
C ASP A 26 18.42 -10.17 -6.42
N LEU A 27 18.02 -9.99 -7.68
CA LEU A 27 18.82 -9.25 -8.65
C LEU A 27 18.86 -7.76 -8.31
N ILE A 28 17.74 -7.12 -7.96
CA ILE A 28 17.72 -5.70 -7.58
C ILE A 28 18.64 -5.42 -6.38
N ARG A 29 18.65 -6.32 -5.39
CA ARG A 29 19.47 -6.18 -4.17
C ARG A 29 20.94 -6.52 -4.39
N ALA A 30 21.28 -7.23 -5.46
CA ALA A 30 22.67 -7.59 -5.74
C ALA A 30 23.51 -6.30 -5.92
N PRO A 31 24.78 -6.28 -5.47
CA PRO A 31 25.65 -5.12 -5.64
C PRO A 31 25.72 -4.71 -7.11
N ALA A 32 25.34 -3.47 -7.40
CA ALA A 32 25.39 -2.97 -8.77
C ALA A 32 26.86 -2.82 -9.20
N PRO A 33 27.25 -3.33 -10.39
CA PRO A 33 28.54 -2.95 -10.97
C PRO A 33 28.54 -1.44 -11.22
N ALA A 34 29.69 -0.78 -11.05
CA ALA A 34 29.86 0.69 -11.02
C ALA A 34 29.36 1.48 -12.26
N ALA A 35 28.77 0.81 -13.26
CA ALA A 35 28.35 1.36 -14.54
C ALA A 35 26.83 1.26 -14.82
N SER A 36 25.98 0.86 -13.86
CA SER A 36 24.54 0.83 -14.11
C SER A 36 23.90 2.20 -13.91
N ASP A 37 23.09 2.64 -14.88
CA ASP A 37 22.22 3.82 -14.73
C ASP A 37 21.29 3.66 -13.52
N GLY A 38 21.63 4.31 -12.40
CA GLY A 38 20.88 4.16 -11.14
C GLY A 38 19.39 4.52 -11.22
N ARG A 39 18.96 5.27 -12.25
CA ARG A 39 17.55 5.63 -12.47
C ARG A 39 16.71 4.43 -12.94
N SER A 40 17.23 3.59 -13.83
CA SER A 40 16.45 2.45 -14.35
C SER A 40 16.26 1.37 -13.29
N LEU A 41 17.25 1.16 -12.43
CA LEU A 41 17.15 0.27 -11.27
C LEU A 41 16.17 0.80 -10.22
N SER A 42 16.16 2.11 -9.96
CA SER A 42 15.22 2.76 -9.05
C SER A 42 13.76 2.53 -9.49
N ASP A 43 13.44 2.73 -10.77
CA ASP A 43 12.10 2.47 -11.30
C ASP A 43 11.71 0.98 -11.20
N LEU A 44 12.67 0.06 -11.37
CA LEU A 44 12.45 -1.38 -11.23
C LEU A 44 12.14 -1.79 -9.78
N CYS A 45 12.67 -1.08 -8.77
CA CYS A 45 12.28 -1.30 -7.37
C CYS A 45 10.78 -1.07 -7.17
N VAL A 46 10.23 0.01 -7.75
CA VAL A 46 8.79 0.32 -7.63
C VAL A 46 7.94 -0.73 -8.32
N LEU A 47 8.34 -1.18 -9.52
CA LEU A 47 7.63 -2.26 -10.21
C LEU A 47 7.68 -3.58 -9.42
N CYS A 48 8.83 -3.90 -8.81
CA CYS A 48 8.96 -5.06 -7.95
C CYS A 48 8.05 -4.95 -6.72
N ALA A 49 7.99 -3.78 -6.09
CA ALA A 49 7.14 -3.51 -4.93
C ALA A 49 5.65 -3.70 -5.24
N GLU A 50 5.17 -3.20 -6.37
CA GLU A 50 3.77 -3.36 -6.78
C GLU A 50 3.40 -4.83 -7.01
N GLN A 51 4.25 -5.58 -7.68
CA GLN A 51 4.01 -7.00 -7.95
C GLN A 51 4.08 -7.83 -6.67
N SER A 52 5.06 -7.56 -5.80
CA SER A 52 5.15 -8.23 -4.50
C SER A 52 3.94 -7.93 -3.62
N LEU A 53 3.45 -6.68 -3.65
CA LEU A 53 2.27 -6.27 -2.89
C LEU A 53 1.02 -7.05 -3.37
N GLN A 54 0.83 -7.19 -4.68
CA GLN A 54 -0.29 -7.95 -5.25
C GLN A 54 -0.24 -9.44 -4.89
N LEU A 55 0.96 -10.01 -4.73
CA LEU A 55 1.17 -11.39 -4.35
C LEU A 55 1.27 -11.61 -2.82
N GLY A 56 1.06 -10.56 -2.01
CA GLY A 56 1.13 -10.65 -0.55
C GLY A 56 2.55 -10.83 0.01
N CYS A 57 3.58 -10.58 -0.79
CA CYS A 57 4.98 -10.61 -0.37
C CYS A 57 5.37 -9.28 0.29
N TRP A 58 4.88 -9.07 1.52
CA TRP A 58 4.96 -7.78 2.19
C TRP A 58 6.38 -7.34 2.55
N GLU A 59 7.28 -8.28 2.84
CA GLU A 59 8.68 -8.01 3.17
C GLU A 59 9.42 -7.43 1.96
N ILE A 60 9.30 -8.10 0.81
CA ILE A 60 9.88 -7.64 -0.48
C ILE A 60 9.30 -6.26 -0.84
N THR A 61 8.00 -6.08 -0.64
CA THR A 61 7.34 -4.78 -0.90
C THR A 61 7.98 -3.67 -0.08
N GLN A 62 8.13 -3.89 1.23
CA GLN A 62 8.67 -2.91 2.15
C GLN A 62 10.12 -2.55 1.80
N ASP A 63 10.96 -3.56 1.53
CA ASP A 63 12.37 -3.37 1.24
C ASP A 63 12.59 -2.63 -0.08
N CYS A 64 11.86 -3.01 -1.14
CA CYS A 64 11.90 -2.30 -2.42
C CYS A 64 11.51 -0.82 -2.30
N LEU A 65 10.48 -0.52 -1.48
CA LEU A 65 10.06 0.87 -1.24
C LEU A 65 11.09 1.65 -0.42
N MET A 66 11.73 1.02 0.56
CA MET A 66 12.80 1.63 1.36
C MET A 66 13.99 2.00 0.46
N MET A 67 14.51 1.05 -0.32
CA MET A 67 15.60 1.30 -1.27
C MET A 67 15.27 2.43 -2.25
N TYR A 68 14.05 2.46 -2.79
CA TYR A 68 13.62 3.51 -3.72
C TYR A 68 13.58 4.89 -3.06
N LEU A 69 12.97 5.01 -1.87
CA LEU A 69 12.74 6.30 -1.21
C LEU A 69 14.02 6.88 -0.59
N GLU A 70 14.90 6.04 -0.04
CA GLU A 70 16.21 6.46 0.47
C GLU A 70 17.11 7.05 -0.62
N GLY A 71 16.96 6.57 -1.86
CA GLY A 71 17.63 7.10 -3.04
C GLY A 71 17.20 8.51 -3.47
N LYS A 72 16.32 9.19 -2.71
CA LYS A 72 15.78 10.55 -2.99
C LYS A 72 15.30 10.67 -4.44
N PRO A 73 14.28 9.91 -4.82
CA PRO A 73 13.84 9.79 -6.20
C PRO A 73 13.28 11.12 -6.72
N PRO A 74 13.40 11.39 -8.03
CA PRO A 74 12.82 12.57 -8.65
C PRO A 74 11.28 12.52 -8.60
N VAL A 75 10.65 13.68 -8.67
CA VAL A 75 9.19 13.81 -8.69
C VAL A 75 8.63 13.37 -10.05
N ASN A 76 8.28 12.09 -10.15
CA ASN A 76 7.75 11.44 -11.35
C ASN A 76 6.59 10.49 -11.00
N GLN A 77 6.08 9.76 -11.99
CA GLN A 77 5.01 8.77 -11.79
C GLN A 77 5.41 7.63 -10.83
N PHE A 78 6.69 7.25 -10.79
CA PHE A 78 7.17 6.16 -9.94
C PHE A 78 7.17 6.56 -8.47
N LEU A 79 7.42 7.84 -8.17
CA LEU A 79 7.24 8.36 -6.81
C LEU A 79 5.77 8.28 -6.36
N CYS A 80 4.82 8.67 -7.21
CA CYS A 80 3.40 8.49 -6.92
C CYS A 80 3.05 7.02 -6.66
N ARG A 81 3.49 6.12 -7.54
CA ARG A 81 3.25 4.66 -7.41
C ARG A 81 3.84 4.08 -6.14
N ALA A 82 5.05 4.52 -5.75
CA ALA A 82 5.66 4.13 -4.48
C ALA A 82 4.82 4.59 -3.28
N TYR A 83 4.29 5.81 -3.29
CA TYR A 83 3.37 6.27 -2.25
C TYR A 83 2.07 5.46 -2.22
N LEU A 84 1.48 5.12 -3.37
CA LEU A 84 0.31 4.24 -3.40
C LEU A 84 0.60 2.87 -2.77
N CYS A 85 1.76 2.28 -3.08
CA CYS A 85 2.21 1.03 -2.46
C CYS A 85 2.39 1.14 -0.95
N GLN A 86 2.98 2.24 -0.46
CA GLN A 86 3.13 2.48 0.99
C GLN A 86 1.77 2.53 1.69
N GLY A 87 0.81 3.28 1.14
CA GLY A 87 -0.54 3.35 1.70
C GLY A 87 -1.23 1.98 1.72
N GLN A 88 -1.06 1.20 0.65
CA GLN A 88 -1.62 -0.15 0.57
C GLN A 88 -0.96 -1.15 1.54
N LEU A 89 0.35 -1.04 1.76
CA LEU A 89 1.11 -1.92 2.67
C LEU A 89 0.65 -1.73 4.12
N ILE A 90 0.40 -0.48 4.53
CA ILE A 90 -0.22 -0.16 5.83
C ILE A 90 -1.65 -0.69 5.85
N SER A 91 -2.37 -0.48 4.76
CA SER A 91 -3.78 -0.87 4.63
C SER A 91 -4.02 -2.39 4.68
N SER A 92 -3.05 -3.20 4.24
CA SER A 92 -3.17 -4.65 4.15
C SER A 92 -2.74 -5.38 5.43
N ARG A 93 -1.81 -4.81 6.20
CA ARG A 93 -1.31 -5.42 7.45
C ARG A 93 -2.19 -5.10 8.66
N SER A 94 -2.79 -3.91 8.73
CA SER A 94 -3.36 -3.44 10.00
C SER A 94 -4.27 -2.20 9.91
N ILE A 95 -5.28 -2.10 9.04
CA ILE A 95 -6.34 -1.09 9.29
C ILE A 95 -7.21 -1.56 10.48
N ASN A 96 -6.60 -1.58 11.66
CA ASN A 96 -7.20 -1.90 12.93
C ASN A 96 -7.32 -0.62 13.77
N THR A 97 -6.61 0.44 13.40
CA THR A 97 -6.56 1.71 14.12
C THR A 97 -6.79 2.90 13.18
N VAL A 98 -7.19 4.03 13.76
CA VAL A 98 -7.38 5.29 13.03
C VAL A 98 -6.03 5.81 12.54
N GLU A 99 -4.98 5.64 13.33
CA GLU A 99 -3.64 6.11 13.03
C GLU A 99 -3.06 5.43 11.77
N ASP A 100 -3.33 4.13 11.58
CA ASP A 100 -2.89 3.41 10.39
C ASP A 100 -3.68 3.82 9.15
N LEU A 101 -4.98 4.13 9.30
CA LEU A 101 -5.77 4.72 8.23
C LEU A 101 -5.23 6.11 7.85
N ASP A 102 -4.99 6.99 8.82
CA ASP A 102 -4.48 8.34 8.57
C ASP A 102 -3.13 8.32 7.86
N LYS A 103 -2.22 7.43 8.29
CA LYS A 103 -0.93 7.24 7.60
C LYS A 103 -1.11 6.78 6.15
N ALA A 104 -2.01 5.82 5.91
CA ALA A 104 -2.29 5.35 4.54
C ALA A 104 -2.88 6.47 3.67
N VAL A 105 -3.84 7.23 4.20
CA VAL A 105 -4.46 8.37 3.53
C VAL A 105 -3.43 9.44 3.20
N MET A 106 -2.51 9.75 4.12
CA MET A 106 -1.43 10.70 3.88
C MET A 106 -0.59 10.33 2.66
N TYR A 107 -0.29 9.05 2.45
CA TYR A 107 0.44 8.61 1.26
C TYR A 107 -0.37 8.76 -0.03
N TYR A 108 -1.67 8.45 0.00
CA TYR A 108 -2.54 8.68 -1.17
C TYR A 108 -2.61 10.18 -1.53
N LEU A 109 -2.69 11.06 -0.54
CA LEU A 109 -2.68 12.52 -0.76
C LEU A 109 -1.35 13.00 -1.35
N LYS A 110 -0.21 12.48 -0.87
CA LYS A 110 1.10 12.79 -1.48
C LYS A 110 1.15 12.40 -2.97
N ALA A 111 0.59 11.24 -3.33
CA ALA A 111 0.51 10.83 -4.73
C ALA A 111 -0.37 11.75 -5.57
N ILE A 112 -1.54 12.15 -5.04
CA ILE A 112 -2.47 13.09 -5.69
C ILE A 112 -1.82 14.45 -5.91
N GLU A 113 -1.14 14.99 -4.91
CA GLU A 113 -0.51 16.31 -4.99
C GLU A 113 0.51 16.40 -6.14
N ILE A 114 1.27 15.33 -6.38
CA ILE A 114 2.23 15.26 -7.49
C ILE A 114 1.54 15.10 -8.86
N ALA A 115 0.39 14.45 -8.89
CA ALA A 115 -0.28 14.00 -10.10
C ALA A 115 -1.37 14.96 -10.61
N LYS A 116 -2.01 15.74 -9.73
CA LYS A 116 -3.22 16.52 -10.03
C LYS A 116 -3.08 17.52 -11.17
N ASP A 117 -1.90 18.15 -11.32
CA ASP A 117 -1.66 19.18 -12.34
C ASP A 117 -1.05 18.63 -13.63
N LYS A 118 -0.81 17.31 -13.69
CA LYS A 118 -0.16 16.65 -14.82
C LYS A 118 -1.15 15.71 -15.49
N SER A 119 -1.70 16.12 -16.62
CA SER A 119 -2.68 15.33 -17.39
C SER A 119 -2.24 13.87 -17.61
N ARG A 120 -0.96 13.66 -17.96
CA ARG A 120 -0.36 12.31 -18.12
C ARG A 120 -0.38 11.42 -16.85
N TYR A 121 -0.62 12.00 -15.67
CA TYR A 121 -0.67 11.32 -14.38
C TYR A 121 -2.08 11.26 -13.78
N HIS A 122 -3.12 11.71 -14.48
CA HIS A 122 -4.50 11.66 -13.94
C HIS A 122 -4.96 10.23 -13.57
N PHE A 123 -4.42 9.20 -14.22
CA PHE A 123 -4.67 7.81 -13.83
C PHE A 123 -4.20 7.50 -12.39
N LEU A 124 -3.15 8.18 -11.90
CA LEU A 124 -2.66 8.03 -10.52
C LEU A 124 -3.58 8.72 -9.53
N VAL A 125 -4.19 9.85 -9.90
CA VAL A 125 -5.23 10.50 -9.09
C VAL A 125 -6.41 9.54 -8.93
N PHE A 126 -6.89 8.98 -10.03
CA PHE A 126 -7.96 7.99 -10.02
C PHE A 126 -7.61 6.76 -9.16
N ASN A 127 -6.42 6.20 -9.32
CA ASN A 127 -5.96 5.06 -8.52
C ASN A 127 -5.90 5.40 -7.02
N ALA A 128 -5.38 6.58 -6.66
CA ALA A 128 -5.34 7.05 -5.28
C ALA A 128 -6.76 7.17 -4.68
N SER A 129 -7.71 7.74 -5.44
CA SER A 129 -9.10 7.87 -5.01
C SER A 129 -9.75 6.50 -4.76
N LEU A 130 -9.50 5.51 -5.62
CA LEU A 130 -10.00 4.16 -5.40
C LEU A 130 -9.40 3.50 -4.15
N LEU A 131 -8.10 3.66 -3.94
CA LEU A 131 -7.41 3.11 -2.76
C LEU A 131 -7.88 3.77 -1.46
N TYR A 132 -8.10 5.08 -1.47
CA TYR A 132 -8.73 5.80 -0.37
C TYR A 132 -10.10 5.20 -0.04
N LEU A 133 -10.99 5.08 -1.04
CA LEU A 133 -12.33 4.55 -0.86
C LEU A 133 -12.30 3.11 -0.34
N GLN A 134 -11.39 2.27 -0.83
CA GLN A 134 -11.20 0.90 -0.34
C GLN A 134 -10.76 0.87 1.13
N SER A 135 -9.80 1.74 1.50
CA SER A 135 -9.24 1.79 2.86
C SER A 135 -10.30 2.23 3.88
N VAL A 136 -11.02 3.32 3.57
CA VAL A 136 -12.15 3.80 4.38
C VAL A 136 -13.25 2.76 4.48
N ARG A 137 -13.62 2.11 3.36
CA ARG A 137 -14.64 1.05 3.37
C ARG A 137 -14.25 -0.11 4.28
N ARG A 138 -12.99 -0.57 4.25
CA ARG A 138 -12.52 -1.65 5.14
C ARG A 138 -12.62 -1.23 6.61
N PHE A 139 -12.17 -0.02 6.94
CA PHE A 139 -12.24 0.53 8.30
C PHE A 139 -13.69 0.61 8.82
N LEU A 140 -14.63 1.00 7.96
CA LEU A 140 -16.02 1.19 8.35
C LEU A 140 -16.84 -0.10 8.42
N ARG A 141 -16.33 -1.28 8.01
CA ARG A 141 -17.09 -2.54 7.97
C ARG A 141 -17.61 -2.94 9.36
N PRO A 142 -18.90 -3.33 9.49
CA PRO A 142 -19.43 -3.86 10.74
C PRO A 142 -18.62 -5.08 11.20
N GLY A 143 -18.19 -5.09 12.46
CA GLY A 143 -17.37 -6.16 13.05
C GLY A 143 -15.88 -5.84 13.23
N GLN A 144 -15.32 -4.88 12.49
CA GLN A 144 -13.96 -4.35 12.71
C GLN A 144 -13.93 -3.24 13.78
N ARG A 145 -15.08 -2.64 14.09
CA ARG A 145 -15.26 -1.60 15.12
C ARG A 145 -15.36 -2.15 16.56
N ARG A 146 -14.62 -3.20 16.92
CA ARG A 146 -14.63 -3.73 18.31
C ARG A 146 -13.57 -3.12 19.23
N LEU A 147 -12.85 -2.08 18.80
CA LEU A 147 -11.97 -1.31 19.67
C LEU A 147 -12.09 0.19 19.37
N HIS A 148 -13.17 0.82 19.84
CA HIS A 148 -13.15 2.13 20.50
C HIS A 148 -14.58 2.62 20.74
N GLY A 149 -14.88 2.96 22.00
CA GLY A 149 -16.08 3.72 22.37
C GLY A 149 -16.94 3.06 23.42
N PHE A 150 -16.49 3.17 24.67
CA PHE A 150 -17.32 3.26 25.88
C PHE A 150 -18.75 3.78 25.61
N PHE A 151 -19.75 2.91 25.79
CA PHE A 151 -21.05 3.25 26.40
C PHE A 151 -21.66 1.97 26.97
N SER A 152 -20.99 1.40 27.97
CA SER A 152 -21.62 0.45 28.88
C SER A 152 -22.21 1.25 30.05
N HIS A 153 -23.34 1.91 29.78
CA HIS A 153 -24.28 2.27 30.84
C HIS A 153 -25.66 1.72 30.46
N ALA A 154 -25.76 0.39 30.47
CA ALA A 154 -27.04 -0.27 30.70
C ALA A 154 -27.38 -0.10 32.19
N GLY A 155 -28.14 0.94 32.52
CA GLY A 155 -28.80 1.03 33.83
C GLY A 155 -29.78 -0.14 34.00
N PRO A 156 -29.89 -0.75 35.19
CA PRO A 156 -30.77 -1.89 35.40
C PRO A 156 -32.24 -1.46 35.25
N ARG A 157 -32.98 -2.17 34.39
CA ARG A 157 -34.43 -2.04 34.27
C ARG A 157 -35.08 -2.42 35.60
N GLY A 158 -35.64 -1.44 36.29
CA GLY A 158 -36.51 -1.67 37.44
C GLY A 158 -37.72 -2.51 37.05
N SER A 159 -37.87 -3.66 37.70
CA SER A 159 -39.05 -4.49 37.68
C SER A 159 -40.21 -3.76 38.38
N ARG A 160 -41.15 -3.22 37.61
CA ARG A 160 -42.48 -2.88 38.15
C ARG A 160 -43.32 -4.16 38.15
N GLY A 161 -43.49 -4.72 39.35
CA GLY A 161 -44.49 -5.75 39.63
C GLY A 161 -45.90 -5.19 39.36
N GLY A 162 -46.72 -6.01 38.71
CA GLY A 162 -48.13 -5.72 38.47
C GLY A 162 -48.95 -5.83 39.75
N SER A 163 -49.87 -4.90 39.91
CA SER A 163 -50.91 -4.87 40.94
C SER A 163 -52.25 -4.58 40.26
N GLY A 164 -53.27 -5.39 40.57
CA GLY A 164 -54.67 -5.21 40.16
C GLY A 164 -54.97 -5.72 38.75
N SER A 165 -56.01 -6.53 38.51
CA SER A 165 -57.31 -6.64 39.18
C SER A 165 -57.85 -8.07 39.14
#